data_AF-A0A7Z9E0R6-F1
#
_entry.id   AF-A0A7Z9E0R6-F1
#
_cell.length_a   1.000
_cell.length_b   1.000
_cell.length_c   1.000
_cell.angle_alpha   90.00
_cell.angle_beta   90.00
_cell.angle_gamma   90.00
#
_symmetry.space_group_name_H-M   'P 1'
#
loop_
_entity.id
_entity.type
_entity.pdbx_description
1 polymer ?
#
loop_
_entity_poly.entity_id
_entity_poly.type
_entity_poly.pdbx_seq_one_letter_code
_entity_poly.pdbx_strand_id
1 'polypeptide(L)' 'MITLEEAILTVNQLPLEQREMLLEIIKNQMIETRREEIAQDAKEAITSFHRGELKPQSVENIISELQATLTENE' A
#
# COMPACT_ATOMS: atom_id res chain seq x y z
N MET A 1 -16.27 1.86 -17.88
CA MET A 1 -14.83 1.81 -17.59
C MET A 1 -14.16 2.61 -18.69
N ILE A 2 -13.41 3.65 -18.35
CA ILE A 2 -12.63 4.39 -19.33
C ILE A 2 -11.30 3.64 -19.52
N THR A 3 -10.77 3.61 -20.73
CA THR A 3 -9.45 3.02 -20.98
C THR A 3 -8.35 3.97 -20.52
N LEU A 4 -7.15 3.43 -20.23
CA LEU A 4 -6.00 4.26 -19.88
C LEU A 4 -5.68 5.27 -21.00
N GLU A 5 -5.83 4.84 -22.26
CA GLU A 5 -5.57 5.68 -23.43
C GLU A 5 -6.54 6.86 -23.51
N GLU A 6 -7.84 6.63 -23.32
CA GLU A 6 -8.85 7.69 -23.24
C GLU A 6 -8.61 8.65 -22.07
N ALA A 7 -8.16 8.13 -20.92
CA ALA A 7 -7.81 8.96 -19.76
C ALA A 7 -6.63 9.90 -20.08
N ILE A 8 -5.57 9.39 -20.71
CA ILE A 8 -4.42 10.19 -21.11
C ILE A 8 -4.82 11.29 -22.09
N LEU A 9 -5.63 10.95 -23.11
CA LEU A 9 -6.14 11.93 -24.07
C LEU A 9 -6.94 13.04 -23.39
N THR A 10 -7.77 12.69 -22.40
CA THR A 10 -8.56 13.64 -21.63
C THR A 10 -7.68 14.55 -20.77
N VAL A 11 -6.71 13.99 -20.05
CA VAL A 11 -5.78 14.77 -19.22
C VAL A 11 -4.95 15.73 -20.08
N ASN A 12 -4.57 15.33 -21.29
CA ASN A 12 -3.81 16.17 -22.22
C ASN A 12 -4.59 17.39 -22.73
N GLN A 13 -5.92 17.41 -22.63
CA GLN A 13 -6.73 18.58 -22.94
C GLN A 13 -6.67 19.67 -21.86
N LEU A 14 -6.18 19.35 -20.66
CA LEU A 14 -6.04 20.30 -19.56
C LEU A 14 -4.81 21.21 -19.75
N PRO A 15 -4.87 22.47 -19.31
CA PRO A 15 -3.70 23.34 -19.17
C PRO A 15 -2.58 22.67 -18.36
N LEU A 16 -1.33 23.07 -18.58
CA LEU A 16 -0.17 22.47 -17.89
C LEU A 16 -0.32 22.53 -16.37
N GLU A 17 -0.70 23.69 -15.80
CA GLU A 17 -0.85 23.82 -14.35
C GLU A 17 -1.93 22.87 -13.79
N GLN A 18 -3.03 22.68 -14.53
CA GLN A 18 -4.09 21.75 -14.11
C GLN A 18 -3.65 20.29 -14.19
N ARG A 19 -2.80 19.93 -15.16
CA ARG A 19 -2.20 18.59 -15.24
C ARG A 19 -1.28 18.31 -14.05
N GLU A 20 -0.47 19.30 -13.65
CA GLU A 20 0.39 19.19 -12.47
C GLU A 20 -0.43 19.06 -11.18
N MET A 21 -1.49 19.85 -11.02
CA MET A 21 -2.41 19.72 -9.89
C MET A 21 -3.07 18.33 -9.85
N LEU A 22 -3.53 17.83 -11.01
CA LEU A 22 -4.17 16.52 -11.10
C LEU A 22 -3.20 15.40 -10.69
N LEU A 23 -1.93 15.49 -11.11
CA LEU A 23 -0.89 14.53 -10.72
C LEU A 23 -0.74 14.46 -9.20
N GLU A 24 -0.70 15.62 -8.53
CA GLU A 24 -0.58 15.69 -7.07
C GLU A 24 -1.81 15.09 -6.36
N ILE A 25 -3.01 15.39 -6.85
CA ILE A 25 -4.25 14.84 -6.30
C ILE A 25 -4.26 13.31 -6.41
N ILE A 26 -3.97 12.76 -7.60
CA ILE A 26 -3.96 11.31 -7.82
C ILE A 26 -2.91 10.64 -6.94
N LYS A 27 -1.71 11.22 -6.84
CA LYS A 27 -0.65 10.70 -5.98
C LYS A 27 -1.10 10.64 -4.52
N ASN A 28 -1.74 11.69 -4.01
CA ASN A 28 -2.25 11.73 -2.65
C ASN A 28 -3.36 10.70 -2.43
N GLN A 29 -4.28 10.56 -3.38
CA GLN A 29 -5.31 9.52 -3.32
C GLN A 29 -4.72 8.11 -3.25
N MET A 30 -3.71 7.81 -4.07
CA MET A 30 -3.02 6.51 -4.02
C MET A 30 -2.34 6.25 -2.67
N ILE A 31 -1.77 7.29 -2.05
CA ILE A 31 -1.18 7.19 -0.70
C ILE A 31 -2.27 6.88 0.32
N GLU A 32 -3.41 7.59 0.28
CA GLU A 32 -4.50 7.36 1.22
C GLU A 32 -5.12 5.97 1.04
N THR A 33 -5.33 5.49 -0.18
CA THR A 33 -5.80 4.12 -0.43
C THR A 33 -4.84 3.08 0.18
N ARG A 34 -3.53 3.23 -0.02
CA ARG A 34 -2.54 2.33 0.61
C ARG A 34 -2.58 2.41 2.13
N ARG A 35 -2.82 3.59 2.71
CA ARG A 35 -2.95 3.75 4.16
C ARG A 35 -4.20 3.04 4.70
N GLU A 36 -5.32 3.13 3.97
CA GLU A 36 -6.55 2.42 4.31
C GLU A 36 -6.35 0.91 4.28
N GLU A 37 -5.67 0.38 3.25
CA GLU A 37 -5.30 -1.05 3.16
C GLU A 37 -4.45 -1.48 4.36
N ILE A 38 -3.37 -0.75 4.66
CA ILE A 38 -2.49 -1.04 5.82
C ILE A 38 -3.28 -0.99 7.14
N ALA A 39 -4.17 -0.02 7.31
CA ALA A 39 -4.96 0.12 8.52
C ALA A 39 -5.95 -1.05 8.68
N GLN A 40 -6.55 -1.51 7.58
CA GLN A 40 -7.44 -2.66 7.57
C GLN A 40 -6.67 -3.94 7.90
N ASP A 41 -5.53 -4.18 7.26
CA ASP A 41 -4.66 -5.33 7.54
C ASP A 41 -4.22 -5.37 9.00
N ALA A 42 -3.81 -4.22 9.55
CA ALA A 42 -3.42 -4.11 10.96
C ALA A 42 -4.59 -4.44 11.90
N LYS A 43 -5.79 -3.97 11.58
CA LYS A 43 -7.01 -4.25 12.37
C LYS A 43 -7.36 -5.73 12.35
N GLU A 44 -7.24 -6.38 11.19
CA GLU A 44 -7.45 -7.82 11.05
C GLU A 44 -6.43 -8.62 11.85
N ALA A 45 -5.14 -8.30 11.70
CA ALA A 45 -4.05 -8.95 12.43
C ALA A 45 -4.22 -8.84 13.96
N ILE A 46 -4.55 -7.65 14.47
CA ILE A 46 -4.82 -7.43 15.90
C ILE A 46 -6.04 -8.25 16.36
N THR A 47 -7.09 -8.32 15.55
CA THR A 47 -8.30 -9.09 15.87
C THR A 47 -7.99 -10.59 15.95
N SER A 48 -7.27 -11.14 14.96
CA SER A 48 -6.86 -12.54 14.94
C SER A 48 -5.91 -12.88 16.09
N PHE A 49 -5.01 -11.97 16.47
CA PHE A 49 -4.18 -12.14 17.66
C PHE A 49 -5.01 -12.27 18.94
N HIS A 50 -5.97 -11.36 19.16
CA HIS A 50 -6.85 -11.41 20.34
C HIS A 50 -7.77 -12.64 20.35
N ARG A 51 -8.11 -13.20 19.18
CA ARG A 51 -8.85 -14.47 19.07
C ARG A 51 -7.99 -15.71 19.32
N GLY A 52 -6.68 -15.55 19.46
CA GLY A 52 -5.73 -16.65 19.64
C GLY A 52 -5.40 -17.41 18.34
N GLU A 53 -5.78 -16.85 17.18
CA GLU A 53 -5.48 -17.41 15.87
C GLU A 53 -4.00 -17.21 15.50
N LEU A 54 -3.37 -16.18 16.07
CA LEU A 54 -1.94 -15.88 15.92
C LEU A 54 -1.18 -16.20 17.20
N LYS A 55 0.01 -16.79 17.06
CA LYS A 55 0.88 -17.10 18.20
C LYS A 55 1.76 -15.89 18.54
N PRO A 56 1.87 -15.50 19.83
CA PRO A 56 2.84 -14.50 20.24
C PRO A 56 4.26 -14.99 19.99
N GLN A 57 5.10 -14.13 19.45
CA GLN A 57 6.53 -14.38 19.21
C GLN A 57 7.34 -13.17 19.66
N SER A 58 8.59 -13.40 20.08
CA SER A 58 9.51 -12.31 20.41
C SER A 58 9.98 -11.63 19.12
N VAL A 59 10.15 -10.32 19.20
CA VAL A 59 10.61 -9.50 18.06
C VAL A 59 11.99 -9.95 17.58
N GLU A 60 12.87 -10.35 18.49
CA GLU A 60 14.21 -10.85 18.19
C GLU A 60 14.16 -12.12 17.32
N ASN A 61 13.24 -13.03 17.62
CA ASN A 61 13.04 -14.25 16.84
C ASN A 61 12.49 -13.93 15.45
N ILE A 62 11.51 -13.03 15.35
CA ILE A 62 10.93 -12.61 14.07
C ILE A 62 12.00 -11.95 13.19
N ILE A 63 12.81 -11.04 13.74
CA ILE A 63 13.88 -10.37 13.00
C ILE A 63 14.92 -11.37 12.50
N SER A 64 15.30 -12.33 13.35
CA SER A 64 16.29 -13.36 13.00
C SER A 64 15.78 -14.27 11.87
N GLU A 65 14.50 -14.66 11.92
CA GLU A 65 13.85 -15.44 10.87
C GLU A 65 13.77 -14.65 9.55
N LEU A 66 13.37 -13.37 9.62
CA LEU A 66 13.28 -12.51 8.45
C LEU A 66 14.65 -12.34 7.76
N GLN A 67 15.70 -12.12 8.55
CA GLN A 67 17.07 -12.01 8.04
C GLN A 67 17.53 -13.31 7.36
N ALA A 68 17.26 -14.47 7.96
CA ALA A 68 17.57 -15.76 7.35
C ALA A 68 16.88 -15.92 5.98
N THR A 69 15.57 -15.62 5.88
CA THR A 69 14.82 -15.74 4.61
C THR A 69 15.32 -14.79 3.50
N LEU A 70 15.85 -13.62 3.86
CA LEU A 70 16.44 -12.69 2.90
C LEU A 70 17.81 -13.16 2.40
N THR A 71 18.54 -13.93 3.21
CA THR A 71 19.89 -14.44 2.88
C THR A 71 19.83 -15.76 2.10
N GLU A 72 18.76 -16.55 2.26
CA GLU A 72 18.55 -17.81 1.52
C GLU A 72 18.05 -17.61 0.07
N ASN A 73 17.64 -16.40 -0.30
CA ASN A 73 17.17 -16.05 -1.64
C ASN A 73 18.25 -15.36 -2.51
N GLU A 74 19.51 -15.35 -2.07
CA GLU A 74 20.71 -15.00 -2.86
C GLU A 74 21.42 -16.26 -3.38
#